data_AF-A0A285FI21-F1
#
_entry.id   AF-A0A285FI21-F1
#
_cell.length_a   1.000
_cell.length_b   1.000
_cell.length_c   1.000
_cell.angle_alpha   90.00
_cell.angle_beta   90.00
_cell.angle_gamma   90.00
#
_symmetry.space_group_name_H-M   'P 1'
#
loop_
_entity.id
_entity.type
_entity.pdbx_description
1 polymer ?
#
loop_
_entity_poly.entity_id
_entity_poly.type
_entity_poly.pdbx_seq_one_letter_code
_entity_poly.pdbx_strand_id
1 'polypeptide(L)'
;MTTRDRQPIGRDYQLMVSALAEATARRDAEMGNAEHAYQESAAQAAGELSRAEGDAISADRWAGAAAAQVLDVDREAARLWDQLRRARGLRVRALGEMPEPVPVDAVPRAALPRSPESPQVKAPRALLARAAERIDHTIHPAGRRSLPRWALPLLPILGALVAALAGLVGSGLVTFGSTQVWGGPVLRALGWLAFLIAPSAGVPVAALVAHKRLQARLDIGGIGLTLLGGMIAATLMSLAFAAKH
;
A
#
# COMPACT_ATOMS: atom_id res chain seq x y z
N MET A 1 15.24 10.28 -82.43
CA MET A 1 15.74 11.65 -82.14
C MET A 1 14.61 12.41 -81.46
N THR A 2 14.58 12.39 -80.13
CA THR A 2 13.52 13.00 -79.32
C THR A 2 13.97 14.37 -78.83
N THR A 3 13.21 15.39 -79.19
CA THR A 3 13.37 16.82 -78.88
C THR A 3 13.14 17.11 -77.38
N ARG A 4 14.02 16.61 -76.51
CA ARG A 4 13.90 16.80 -75.04
C ARG A 4 14.91 17.78 -74.42
N ASP A 5 15.86 18.31 -75.19
CA ASP A 5 17.07 18.91 -74.63
C ASP A 5 17.21 20.44 -74.68
N ARG A 6 16.11 21.22 -74.71
CA ARG A 6 16.23 22.68 -74.56
C ARG A 6 15.12 23.28 -73.70
N GLN A 7 15.08 22.92 -72.42
CA GLN A 7 14.51 23.84 -71.42
C GLN A 7 15.56 24.91 -71.07
N PRO A 8 15.18 26.21 -71.04
CA PRO A 8 16.12 27.27 -70.70
C PRO A 8 16.48 27.15 -69.22
N ILE A 9 17.76 26.98 -68.91
CA ILE A 9 18.34 26.81 -67.57
C ILE A 9 17.81 27.82 -66.54
N GLY A 10 17.40 29.02 -66.99
CA GLY A 10 16.79 30.05 -66.14
C GLY A 10 15.41 29.68 -65.55
N ARG A 11 14.61 28.83 -66.23
CA ARG A 11 13.28 28.43 -65.74
C ARG A 11 13.36 27.47 -64.57
N ASP A 12 14.27 26.51 -64.63
CA ASP A 12 14.47 25.52 -63.55
C ASP A 12 15.06 26.19 -62.31
N TYR A 13 15.96 27.15 -62.51
CA TYR A 13 16.47 27.98 -61.42
C TYR A 13 15.37 28.82 -60.76
N GLN A 14 14.50 29.46 -61.56
CA GLN A 14 13.37 30.23 -61.02
C GLN A 14 12.40 29.37 -60.21
N LEU A 15 12.08 28.15 -60.69
CA LEU A 15 11.23 27.20 -59.96
C LEU A 15 11.88 26.74 -58.65
N MET A 16 13.20 26.50 -58.65
CA MET A 16 13.93 26.14 -57.44
C MET A 16 13.93 27.27 -56.42
N VAL A 17 14.17 28.51 -56.85
CA VAL A 17 14.17 29.68 -55.95
C VAL A 17 12.76 29.96 -55.42
N SER A 18 11.71 29.85 -56.24
CA SER A 18 10.34 30.03 -55.76
C SER A 18 9.93 28.92 -54.79
N ALA A 19 10.31 27.67 -55.05
CA ALA A 19 10.08 26.55 -54.14
C ALA A 19 10.82 26.73 -52.81
N LEU A 20 12.06 27.25 -52.84
CA LEU A 20 12.80 27.56 -51.62
C LEU A 20 12.14 28.69 -50.83
N ALA A 21 11.71 29.77 -51.49
CA ALA A 21 11.00 30.87 -50.86
C ALA A 21 9.69 30.40 -50.19
N GLU A 22 8.92 29.57 -50.90
CA GLU A 22 7.68 28.98 -50.37
C GLU A 22 7.95 28.04 -49.18
N ALA A 23 8.98 27.19 -49.27
CA ALA A 23 9.38 26.32 -48.16
C ALA A 23 9.82 27.11 -46.93
N THR A 24 10.55 28.22 -47.13
CA THR A 24 10.99 29.10 -46.05
C THR A 24 9.79 29.79 -45.39
N ALA A 25 8.85 30.31 -46.19
CA ALA A 25 7.63 30.94 -45.68
C ALA A 25 6.75 29.95 -44.89
N ARG A 26 6.63 28.70 -45.35
CA ARG A 26 5.91 27.65 -44.61
C ARG A 26 6.59 27.33 -43.29
N ARG A 27 7.92 27.17 -43.29
CA ARG A 27 8.70 26.94 -42.07
C ARG A 27 8.51 28.07 -41.06
N ASP A 28 8.57 29.32 -41.49
CA ASP A 28 8.44 30.47 -40.60
C ASP A 28 7.02 30.56 -40.00
N ALA A 29 5.99 30.25 -40.78
CA ALA A 29 4.62 30.16 -40.29
C ALA A 29 4.44 29.01 -39.28
N GLU A 30 5.00 27.84 -39.55
CA GLU A 30 4.98 26.69 -38.63
C GLU A 30 5.72 27.00 -37.33
N MET A 31 6.89 27.67 -37.41
CA MET A 31 7.65 28.12 -36.24
C MET A 31 6.88 29.13 -35.42
N GLY A 32 6.25 30.14 -36.06
CA GLY A 32 5.43 31.13 -35.37
C GLY A 32 4.22 30.50 -34.67
N ASN A 33 3.56 29.53 -35.31
CA ASN A 33 2.45 28.79 -34.71
C ASN A 33 2.91 27.95 -33.52
N ALA A 34 4.06 27.27 -33.63
CA ALA A 34 4.62 26.48 -32.55
C ALA A 34 5.02 27.34 -31.34
N GLU A 35 5.62 28.51 -31.59
CA GLU A 35 5.98 29.46 -30.54
C GLU A 35 4.74 30.04 -29.85
N HIS A 36 3.70 30.40 -30.62
CA HIS A 36 2.46 30.90 -30.04
C HIS A 36 1.75 29.83 -29.19
N ALA A 37 1.65 28.60 -29.68
CA ALA A 37 1.09 27.48 -28.92
C ALA A 37 1.88 27.18 -27.64
N TYR A 38 3.22 27.29 -27.70
CA TYR A 38 4.06 27.14 -26.53
C TYR A 38 3.80 28.24 -25.49
N GLN A 39 3.71 29.50 -25.92
CA GLN A 39 3.42 30.63 -25.03
C GLN A 39 2.03 30.52 -24.39
N GLU A 40 1.02 30.12 -25.15
CA GLU A 40 -0.34 29.90 -24.63
C GLU A 40 -0.37 28.75 -23.62
N SER A 41 0.26 27.62 -23.94
CA SER A 41 0.35 26.49 -23.02
C SER A 41 1.12 26.84 -21.74
N ALA A 42 2.21 27.61 -21.86
CA ALA A 42 2.97 28.08 -20.71
C ALA A 42 2.14 29.02 -19.81
N ALA A 43 1.37 29.93 -20.41
CA ALA A 43 0.48 30.83 -19.69
C ALA A 43 -0.65 30.06 -18.98
N GLN A 44 -1.23 29.06 -19.64
CA GLN A 44 -2.24 28.19 -19.04
C GLN A 44 -1.66 27.40 -17.86
N ALA A 45 -0.49 26.78 -18.03
CA ALA A 45 0.18 26.01 -16.98
C ALA A 45 0.53 26.89 -15.77
N ALA A 46 1.01 28.12 -15.99
CA ALA A 46 1.26 29.07 -14.91
C ALA A 46 -0.02 29.47 -14.16
N GLY A 47 -1.13 29.65 -14.88
CA GLY A 47 -2.44 29.93 -14.28
C GLY A 47 -2.96 28.75 -13.45
N GLU A 48 -2.81 27.52 -13.94
CA GLU A 48 -3.18 26.31 -13.19
C GLU A 48 -2.31 26.12 -11.94
N LEU A 49 -1.00 26.36 -12.03
CA LEU A 49 -0.08 26.31 -10.90
C LEU A 49 -0.47 27.34 -9.83
N SER A 50 -0.73 28.59 -10.22
CA SER A 50 -1.13 29.64 -9.27
C SER A 50 -2.45 29.32 -8.55
N ARG A 51 -3.41 28.70 -9.25
CA ARG A 51 -4.65 28.19 -8.62
C ARG A 51 -4.36 27.08 -7.63
N ALA A 52 -3.56 26.09 -8.02
CA ALA A 52 -3.20 24.97 -7.16
C ALA A 52 -2.44 25.42 -5.90
N GLU A 53 -1.55 26.41 -6.02
CA GLU A 53 -0.87 27.03 -4.89
C GLU A 53 -1.85 27.75 -3.96
N GLY A 54 -2.81 28.50 -4.52
CA GLY A 54 -3.88 29.14 -3.75
C GLY A 54 -4.72 28.14 -2.97
N ASP A 55 -5.11 27.04 -3.62
CA ASP A 55 -5.87 25.96 -2.99
C ASP A 55 -5.06 25.30 -1.87
N ALA A 56 -3.77 25.03 -2.09
CA ALA A 56 -2.88 24.46 -1.08
C ALA A 56 -2.73 25.36 0.16
N ILE A 57 -2.53 26.67 -0.03
CA ILE A 57 -2.46 27.64 1.08
C ILE A 57 -3.78 27.69 1.83
N SER A 58 -4.91 27.66 1.13
CA SER A 58 -6.22 27.64 1.78
C SER A 58 -6.38 26.38 2.64
N ALA A 59 -6.04 25.21 2.10
CA ALA A 59 -6.12 23.93 2.78
C ALA A 59 -5.23 23.88 4.03
N ASP A 60 -4.03 24.46 3.97
CA ASP A 60 -3.12 24.55 5.12
C ASP A 60 -3.71 25.42 6.25
N ARG A 61 -4.32 26.56 5.91
CA ARG A 61 -5.03 27.41 6.89
C ARG A 61 -6.20 26.66 7.55
N TRP A 62 -6.94 25.90 6.75
CA TRP A 62 -8.06 25.07 7.24
C TRP A 62 -7.57 23.96 8.17
N ALA A 63 -6.49 23.27 7.80
CA ALA A 63 -5.87 22.25 8.64
C ALA A 63 -5.37 22.84 9.96
N GLY A 64 -4.74 24.01 9.92
CA GLY A 64 -4.31 24.75 11.11
C GLY A 64 -5.46 25.12 12.04
N ALA A 65 -6.57 25.62 11.49
CA ALA A 65 -7.77 25.94 12.27
C ALA A 65 -8.41 24.69 12.91
N ALA A 66 -8.51 23.59 12.16
CA ALA A 66 -9.02 22.33 12.68
C ALA A 66 -8.12 21.76 13.79
N ALA A 67 -6.79 21.83 13.63
CA ALA A 67 -5.85 21.39 14.66
C ALA A 67 -5.98 22.21 15.95
N ALA A 68 -6.17 23.53 15.84
CA ALA A 68 -6.41 24.39 17.00
C ALA A 68 -7.70 23.99 17.74
N GLN A 69 -8.77 23.71 17.00
CA GLN A 69 -10.04 23.27 17.58
C GLN A 69 -9.91 21.94 18.33
N VAL A 70 -9.16 20.97 17.78
CA VAL A 70 -8.89 19.69 18.47
C VAL A 70 -8.12 19.92 19.77
N LEU A 71 -7.10 20.78 19.77
CA LEU A 71 -6.34 21.10 20.97
C LEU A 71 -7.19 21.78 22.04
N ASP A 72 -8.15 22.62 21.65
CA ASP A 72 -9.09 23.23 22.59
C ASP A 72 -10.02 22.20 23.22
N VAL A 73 -10.56 21.27 22.42
CA VAL A 73 -11.36 20.14 22.92
C VAL A 73 -10.55 19.25 23.87
N ASP A 74 -9.29 18.95 23.53
CA ASP A 74 -8.41 18.15 24.39
C ASP A 74 -8.12 18.84 25.73
N ARG A 75 -7.92 20.17 25.72
CA ARG A 75 -7.74 20.96 26.94
C ARG A 75 -9.00 20.95 27.79
N GLU A 76 -10.17 21.06 27.20
CA GLU A 76 -11.45 20.98 27.91
C GLU A 76 -11.68 19.59 28.51
N ALA A 77 -11.41 18.53 27.75
CA ALA A 77 -11.48 17.16 28.24
C ALA A 77 -10.53 16.93 29.44
N ALA A 78 -9.30 17.44 29.36
CA ALA A 78 -8.34 17.36 30.47
C ALA A 78 -8.83 18.13 31.71
N ARG A 79 -9.40 19.33 31.54
CA ARG A 79 -10.00 20.11 32.64
C ARG A 79 -11.15 19.35 33.29
N LEU A 80 -12.05 18.77 32.51
CA LEU A 80 -13.18 17.97 33.02
C LEU A 80 -12.67 16.74 33.78
N TRP A 81 -11.66 16.06 33.25
CA TRP A 81 -11.05 14.91 33.91
C TRP A 81 -10.41 15.28 35.25
N ASP A 82 -9.70 16.41 35.32
CA ASP A 82 -9.12 16.90 36.56
C ASP A 82 -10.18 17.31 37.59
N GLN A 83 -11.29 17.91 37.14
CA GLN A 83 -12.44 18.20 38.01
C GLN A 83 -13.03 16.90 38.59
N LEU A 84 -13.24 15.88 37.76
CA LEU A 84 -13.72 14.56 38.20
C LEU A 84 -12.74 13.90 39.19
N ARG A 85 -11.44 14.00 38.93
CA ARG A 85 -10.39 13.46 39.82
C ARG A 85 -10.40 14.15 41.19
N ARG A 86 -10.59 15.48 41.24
CA ARG A 86 -10.66 16.24 42.50
C ARG A 86 -11.97 15.99 43.27
N ALA A 87 -13.07 15.75 42.56
CA ALA A 87 -14.36 15.41 43.16
C ALA A 87 -14.41 14.01 43.79
N ARG A 88 -13.41 13.15 43.54
CA ARG A 88 -13.31 11.74 43.97
C ARG A 88 -13.22 11.54 45.50
N GLY A 89 -13.21 12.61 46.30
CA GLY A 89 -13.36 12.57 47.77
C GLY A 89 -14.82 12.49 48.25
N LEU A 90 -15.80 12.84 47.41
CA LEU A 90 -17.22 12.61 47.64
C LEU A 90 -17.58 11.29 46.96
N ARG A 91 -18.03 10.30 47.75
CA ARG A 91 -18.42 8.95 47.30
C ARG A 91 -19.10 9.03 45.93
N VAL A 92 -18.44 8.48 44.91
CA VAL A 92 -18.92 8.38 43.53
C VAL A 92 -20.19 7.53 43.52
N ARG A 93 -21.32 8.17 43.81
CA ARG A 93 -22.65 7.59 43.69
C ARG A 93 -22.98 7.72 42.21
N ALA A 94 -22.72 6.62 41.48
CA ALA A 94 -23.07 6.40 40.08
C ALA A 94 -22.76 7.60 39.17
N LEU A 95 -21.59 7.57 38.51
CA LEU A 95 -21.49 8.17 37.18
C LEU A 95 -22.70 7.64 36.40
N GLY A 96 -23.66 8.51 36.07
CA GLY A 96 -24.89 8.12 35.39
C GLY A 96 -24.60 7.42 34.05
N GLU A 97 -25.65 6.88 33.43
CA GLU A 97 -25.54 6.26 32.10
C GLU A 97 -24.77 7.18 31.14
N MET A 98 -23.87 6.57 30.36
CA MET A 98 -23.06 7.27 29.38
C MET A 98 -23.99 8.11 28.49
N PRO A 99 -23.82 9.45 28.42
CA PRO A 99 -24.73 10.28 27.64
C PRO A 99 -24.75 9.77 26.20
N GLU A 100 -25.94 9.59 25.64
CA GLU A 100 -26.08 9.16 24.26
C GLU A 100 -25.34 10.14 23.35
N PRO A 101 -24.54 9.64 22.39
CA PRO A 101 -23.80 10.49 21.49
C PRO A 101 -24.79 11.40 20.76
N VAL A 102 -24.59 12.72 20.92
CA VAL A 102 -25.45 13.72 20.28
C VAL A 102 -25.45 13.44 18.77
N PRO A 103 -26.61 13.25 18.13
CA PRO A 103 -26.68 12.95 16.72
C PRO A 103 -26.01 14.07 15.93
N VAL A 104 -25.22 13.70 14.91
CA VAL A 104 -24.40 14.62 14.11
C VAL A 104 -25.24 15.75 13.48
N ASP A 105 -26.54 15.52 13.28
CA ASP A 105 -27.49 16.49 12.74
C ASP A 105 -27.90 17.61 13.72
N ALA A 106 -27.66 17.42 15.03
CA ALA A 106 -27.98 18.40 16.08
C ALA A 106 -26.83 19.39 16.36
N VAL A 107 -25.64 19.15 15.78
CA VAL A 107 -24.52 20.10 15.86
C VAL A 107 -24.89 21.31 14.97
N PRO A 108 -24.99 22.54 15.52
CA PRO A 108 -25.37 23.70 14.75
C PRO A 108 -24.40 23.88 13.58
N ARG A 109 -24.90 23.71 12.35
CA ARG A 109 -24.17 23.88 11.08
C ARG A 109 -23.51 25.27 10.92
N ALA A 110 -23.75 26.18 11.85
CA ALA A 110 -23.10 27.49 11.94
C ALA A 110 -21.62 27.42 12.36
N ALA A 111 -21.15 26.32 12.97
CA ALA A 111 -19.74 26.15 13.37
C ALA A 111 -18.86 25.44 12.32
N LEU A 112 -19.44 24.99 11.21
CA LEU A 112 -18.71 24.44 10.07
C LEU A 112 -18.87 25.43 8.91
N PRO A 113 -17.87 26.28 8.61
CA PRO A 113 -17.98 27.17 7.48
C PRO A 113 -18.02 26.31 6.21
N ARG A 114 -19.06 26.55 5.38
CA ARG A 114 -19.32 25.81 4.14
C ARG A 114 -18.04 25.77 3.30
N SER A 115 -17.52 24.57 3.08
CA SER A 115 -16.50 24.32 2.06
C SER A 115 -17.03 24.80 0.71
N PRO A 116 -16.23 25.54 -0.10
CA PRO A 116 -16.60 25.77 -1.49
C PRO A 116 -16.77 24.41 -2.18
N GLU A 117 -17.86 24.27 -2.94
CA GLU A 117 -18.26 23.06 -3.63
C GLU A 117 -17.14 22.58 -4.57
N SER A 118 -16.41 21.55 -4.16
CA SER A 118 -15.51 20.80 -5.04
C SER A 118 -16.26 19.65 -5.72
N PRO A 119 -16.20 19.49 -7.06
CA PRO A 119 -17.00 18.54 -7.84
C PRO A 119 -16.48 17.09 -7.80
N GLN A 120 -16.05 16.60 -6.62
CA GLN A 120 -15.72 15.18 -6.44
C GLN A 120 -16.19 14.71 -5.06
N VAL A 121 -17.49 14.48 -4.93
CA VAL A 121 -18.08 13.80 -3.78
C VAL A 121 -17.68 12.31 -3.84
N LYS A 122 -16.43 12.00 -3.47
CA LYS A 122 -16.18 10.70 -2.84
C LYS A 122 -17.02 10.73 -1.57
N ALA A 123 -18.06 9.89 -1.53
CA ALA A 123 -19.11 9.94 -0.52
C ALA A 123 -18.49 10.25 0.86
N PRO A 124 -18.95 11.27 1.60
CA PRO A 124 -18.38 11.64 2.90
C PRO A 124 -18.32 10.44 3.87
N ARG A 125 -19.21 9.45 3.68
CA ARG A 125 -19.16 8.14 4.33
C ARG A 125 -17.86 7.35 4.08
N ALA A 126 -17.28 7.42 2.89
CA ALA A 126 -16.02 6.75 2.55
C ALA A 126 -14.82 7.44 3.23
N LEU A 127 -14.83 8.77 3.35
CA LEU A 127 -13.79 9.50 4.07
C LEU A 127 -13.89 9.27 5.58
N LEU A 128 -15.11 9.27 6.13
CA LEU A 128 -15.37 8.94 7.52
C LEU A 128 -15.07 7.47 7.85
N ALA A 129 -15.40 6.52 6.96
CA ALA A 129 -15.04 5.12 7.12
C ALA A 129 -13.52 4.93 7.14
N ARG A 130 -12.79 5.67 6.29
CA ARG A 130 -11.32 5.62 6.25
C ARG A 130 -10.66 6.29 7.46
N ALA A 131 -11.27 7.36 7.98
CA ALA A 131 -10.85 8.00 9.22
C ALA A 131 -11.12 7.10 10.44
N ALA A 132 -12.30 6.48 10.50
CA ALA A 132 -12.65 5.48 11.51
C ALA A 132 -11.72 4.27 11.44
N GLU A 133 -11.38 3.79 10.24
CA GLU A 133 -10.40 2.72 10.04
C GLU A 133 -9.01 3.13 10.55
N ARG A 134 -8.55 4.36 10.28
CA ARG A 134 -7.28 4.88 10.82
C ARG A 134 -7.28 5.01 12.34
N ILE A 135 -8.38 5.50 12.91
CA ILE A 135 -8.57 5.67 14.36
C ILE A 135 -8.63 4.28 15.04
N ASP A 136 -9.36 3.33 14.47
CA ASP A 136 -9.41 1.96 14.99
C ASP A 136 -8.04 1.29 14.87
N HIS A 137 -7.28 1.56 13.81
CA HIS A 137 -5.92 1.06 13.66
C HIS A 137 -4.91 1.64 14.67
N THR A 138 -5.17 2.85 15.18
CA THR A 138 -4.33 3.52 16.20
C THR A 138 -4.76 3.19 17.63
N ILE A 139 -6.06 3.06 17.89
CA ILE A 139 -6.63 2.73 19.21
C ILE A 139 -6.53 1.21 19.49
N HIS A 140 -6.80 0.39 18.48
CA HIS A 140 -6.64 -1.07 18.51
C HIS A 140 -5.56 -1.48 17.49
N PRO A 141 -4.27 -1.23 17.77
CA PRO A 141 -3.22 -1.78 16.94
C PRO A 141 -3.46 -3.29 16.82
N ALA A 142 -3.41 -3.82 15.60
CA ALA A 142 -3.77 -5.18 15.20
C ALA A 142 -3.05 -6.34 15.95
N GLY A 143 -2.37 -6.05 17.06
CA GLY A 143 -1.74 -6.99 17.98
C GLY A 143 -2.61 -7.46 19.15
N ARG A 144 -3.94 -7.22 19.19
CA ARG A 144 -4.81 -7.73 20.28
C ARG A 144 -5.98 -8.62 19.86
N ARG A 145 -6.15 -8.94 18.57
CA ARG A 145 -7.08 -10.01 18.18
C ARG A 145 -6.37 -11.35 18.32
N SER A 146 -6.52 -11.95 19.51
CA SER A 146 -6.08 -13.32 19.79
C SER A 146 -6.66 -14.28 18.74
N LEU A 147 -5.86 -15.21 18.25
CA LEU A 147 -6.31 -16.26 17.36
C LEU A 147 -7.53 -16.99 17.97
N PRO A 148 -8.58 -17.27 17.18
CA PRO A 148 -9.71 -18.01 17.70
C PRO A 148 -9.26 -19.41 18.14
N ARG A 149 -9.79 -19.90 19.26
CA ARG A 149 -9.33 -21.14 19.93
C ARG A 149 -9.34 -22.38 19.02
N TRP A 150 -10.22 -22.41 18.01
CA TRP A 150 -10.30 -23.48 17.03
C TRP A 150 -9.12 -23.51 16.03
N ALA A 151 -8.39 -22.39 15.87
CA ALA A 151 -7.24 -22.31 14.98
C ALA A 151 -5.96 -22.92 15.59
N LEU A 152 -5.87 -23.00 16.92
CA LEU A 152 -4.71 -23.54 17.64
C LEU A 152 -4.35 -24.99 17.24
N PRO A 153 -5.30 -25.95 17.14
CA PRO A 153 -4.98 -27.32 16.70
C PRO A 153 -4.64 -27.43 15.21
N LEU A 154 -5.01 -26.45 14.38
CA LEU A 154 -4.70 -26.46 12.94
C LEU A 154 -3.26 -26.03 12.63
N LEU A 155 -2.66 -25.21 13.50
CA LEU A 155 -1.29 -24.72 13.36
C LEU A 155 -0.22 -25.83 13.29
N PRO A 156 -0.19 -26.85 14.18
CA PRO A 156 0.79 -27.92 14.06
C PRO A 156 0.58 -28.78 12.80
N ILE A 157 -0.67 -28.98 12.36
CA ILE A 157 -0.97 -29.72 11.11
C ILE A 157 -0.43 -28.96 9.91
N LEU A 158 -0.62 -27.64 9.87
CA LEU A 158 -0.10 -26.79 8.80
C LEU A 158 1.44 -26.80 8.78
N GLY A 159 2.08 -26.67 9.95
CA GLY A 159 3.53 -26.78 10.10
C GLY A 159 4.06 -28.13 9.62
N ALA A 160 3.41 -29.22 10.01
CA ALA A 160 3.76 -30.57 9.59
C ALA A 160 3.64 -30.78 8.08
N LEU A 161 2.56 -30.28 7.46
CA LEU A 161 2.31 -30.41 6.03
C LEU A 161 3.36 -29.63 5.21
N VAL A 162 3.65 -28.39 5.61
CA VAL A 162 4.68 -27.57 4.94
C VAL A 162 6.07 -28.19 5.10
N ALA A 163 6.41 -28.67 6.31
CA ALA A 163 7.69 -29.33 6.54
C ALA A 163 7.83 -30.64 5.75
N ALA A 164 6.77 -31.44 5.64
CA ALA A 164 6.75 -32.65 4.84
C ALA A 164 6.94 -32.36 3.35
N LEU A 165 6.27 -31.33 2.80
CA LEU A 165 6.46 -30.89 1.42
C LEU A 165 7.89 -30.39 1.17
N ALA A 166 8.42 -29.55 2.07
CA ALA A 166 9.79 -29.05 1.97
C ALA A 166 10.82 -30.19 2.06
N GLY A 167 10.61 -31.16 2.95
CA GLY A 167 11.43 -32.35 3.07
C GLY A 167 11.35 -33.25 1.84
N LEU A 168 10.18 -33.37 1.21
CA LEU A 168 10.00 -34.15 -0.01
C LEU A 168 10.74 -33.50 -1.20
N VAL A 169 10.64 -32.17 -1.33
CA VAL A 169 11.43 -31.40 -2.30
C VAL A 169 12.93 -31.56 -2.03
N GLY A 170 13.37 -31.42 -0.78
CA GLY A 170 14.77 -31.63 -0.38
C GLY A 170 15.27 -33.04 -0.72
N SER A 171 14.47 -34.07 -0.42
CA SER A 171 14.80 -35.46 -0.75
C SER A 171 14.92 -35.68 -2.26
N GLY A 172 14.05 -35.05 -3.06
CA GLY A 172 14.14 -35.05 -4.52
C GLY A 172 15.44 -34.42 -5.00
N LEU A 173 15.79 -33.22 -4.51
CA LEU A 173 17.03 -32.54 -4.86
C LEU A 173 18.27 -33.36 -4.49
N VAL A 174 18.31 -33.99 -3.32
CA VAL A 174 19.42 -34.87 -2.92
C VAL A 174 19.52 -36.09 -3.84
N THR A 175 18.37 -36.67 -4.22
CA THR A 175 18.32 -37.84 -5.10
C THR A 175 18.81 -37.50 -6.52
N PHE A 176 18.33 -36.39 -7.09
CA PHE A 176 18.79 -35.92 -8.41
C PHE A 176 20.23 -35.41 -8.38
N GLY A 177 20.70 -34.85 -7.27
CA GLY A 177 22.11 -34.46 -7.11
C GLY A 177 23.10 -35.62 -7.04
N SER A 178 22.60 -36.86 -6.90
CA SER A 178 23.41 -38.08 -6.89
C SER A 178 23.62 -38.71 -8.26
N THR A 179 22.82 -38.35 -9.26
CA THR A 179 23.09 -38.73 -10.65
C THR A 179 24.27 -37.87 -11.14
N GLN A 180 25.21 -38.46 -11.88
CA GLN A 180 26.48 -37.82 -12.31
C GLN A 180 26.29 -36.72 -13.37
N VAL A 181 25.33 -35.82 -13.15
CA VAL A 181 25.07 -34.65 -13.97
C VAL A 181 26.01 -33.53 -13.52
N TRP A 182 26.53 -32.76 -14.47
CA TRP A 182 27.31 -31.56 -14.19
C TRP A 182 26.49 -30.60 -13.30
N GLY A 183 26.96 -30.33 -12.08
CA GLY A 183 26.22 -29.57 -11.05
C GLY A 183 25.59 -30.37 -9.91
N GLY A 184 25.71 -31.71 -9.92
CA GLY A 184 25.20 -32.60 -8.85
C GLY A 184 25.58 -32.20 -7.41
N PRO A 185 26.84 -31.82 -7.12
CA PRO A 185 27.23 -31.36 -5.78
C PRO A 185 26.46 -30.11 -5.30
N VAL A 186 26.13 -29.19 -6.21
CA VAL A 186 25.38 -27.96 -5.90
C VAL A 186 23.91 -28.30 -5.59
N LEU A 187 23.30 -29.17 -6.39
CA LEU A 187 21.94 -29.68 -6.16
C LEU A 187 21.84 -30.42 -4.82
N ARG A 188 22.87 -31.20 -4.48
CA ARG A 188 22.95 -31.88 -3.19
C ARG A 188 23.07 -30.90 -2.02
N ALA A 189 23.92 -29.88 -2.14
CA ALA A 189 24.06 -28.84 -1.11
C ALA A 189 22.73 -28.07 -0.90
N LEU A 190 22.02 -27.76 -1.99
CA LEU A 190 20.69 -27.15 -1.93
C LEU A 190 19.65 -28.05 -1.26
N GLY A 191 19.70 -29.37 -1.53
CA GLY A 191 18.84 -30.34 -0.87
C GLY A 191 19.06 -30.41 0.64
N TRP A 192 20.32 -30.41 1.09
CA TRP A 192 20.66 -30.34 2.52
C TRP A 192 20.21 -29.02 3.17
N LEU A 193 20.37 -27.90 2.46
CA LEU A 193 19.90 -26.60 2.93
C LEU A 193 18.36 -26.58 3.07
N ALA A 194 17.64 -27.17 2.11
CA ALA A 194 16.19 -27.33 2.17
C ALA A 194 15.75 -28.18 3.37
N PHE A 195 16.48 -29.25 3.71
CA PHE A 195 16.23 -30.05 4.92
C PHE A 195 16.44 -29.25 6.20
N LEU A 196 17.48 -28.40 6.26
CA LEU A 196 17.75 -27.56 7.43
C LEU A 196 16.65 -26.52 7.67
N ILE A 197 16.09 -25.96 6.58
CA ILE A 197 15.07 -24.91 6.62
C ILE A 197 13.65 -25.48 6.71
N ALA A 198 13.43 -26.76 6.39
CA ALA A 198 12.11 -27.38 6.35
C ALA A 198 11.26 -27.18 7.63
N PRO A 199 11.79 -27.31 8.86
CA PRO A 199 11.01 -27.09 10.07
C PRO A 199 10.57 -25.63 10.27
N SER A 200 11.35 -24.66 9.77
CA SER A 200 11.07 -23.23 9.92
C SER A 200 10.26 -22.64 8.77
N ALA A 201 10.21 -23.31 7.62
CA ALA A 201 9.43 -22.90 6.44
C ALA A 201 7.92 -22.81 6.71
N GLY A 202 7.40 -23.52 7.71
CA GLY A 202 5.99 -23.46 8.13
C GLY A 202 5.58 -22.13 8.75
N VAL A 203 6.50 -21.41 9.40
CA VAL A 203 6.22 -20.15 10.12
C VAL A 203 5.77 -19.01 9.19
N PRO A 204 6.48 -18.66 8.09
CA PRO A 204 6.05 -17.59 7.20
C PRO A 204 4.72 -17.93 6.50
N VAL A 205 4.50 -19.20 6.16
CA VAL A 205 3.24 -19.65 5.54
C VAL A 205 2.08 -19.52 6.52
N ALA A 206 2.26 -19.96 7.77
CA ALA A 206 1.26 -19.81 8.82
C ALA A 206 0.96 -18.33 9.13
N ALA A 207 1.98 -17.47 9.15
CA ALA A 207 1.81 -16.04 9.32
C ALA A 207 1.02 -15.40 8.17
N LEU A 208 1.30 -15.78 6.92
CA LEU A 208 0.55 -15.31 5.74
C LEU A 208 -0.91 -15.76 5.77
N VAL A 209 -1.17 -17.03 6.14
CA VAL A 209 -2.54 -17.56 6.23
C VAL A 209 -3.31 -16.89 7.36
N ALA A 210 -2.69 -16.72 8.54
CA ALA A 210 -3.30 -16.02 9.67
C ALA A 210 -3.63 -14.56 9.32
N HIS A 211 -2.71 -13.87 8.63
CA HIS A 211 -2.94 -12.50 8.21
C HIS A 211 -4.05 -12.39 7.16
N LYS A 212 -4.02 -13.22 6.11
CA LYS A 212 -5.01 -13.15 5.01
C LYS A 212 -6.41 -13.58 5.42
N ARG A 213 -6.55 -14.63 6.24
CA ARG A 213 -7.86 -15.19 6.59
C ARG A 213 -8.45 -14.67 7.89
N LEU A 214 -7.62 -14.34 8.87
CA LEU A 214 -8.08 -14.01 10.22
C LEU A 214 -7.78 -12.56 10.61
N GLN A 215 -7.06 -11.79 9.77
CA GLN A 215 -6.58 -10.44 10.07
C GLN A 215 -5.89 -10.35 11.45
N ALA A 216 -5.33 -11.47 11.91
CA ALA A 216 -4.73 -11.63 13.23
C ALA A 216 -3.22 -11.83 13.08
N ARG A 217 -2.45 -11.31 14.05
CA ARG A 217 -1.02 -11.63 14.15
C ARG A 217 -0.84 -13.01 14.77
N LEU A 218 0.14 -13.75 14.27
CA LEU A 218 0.50 -15.05 14.82
C LEU A 218 1.20 -14.81 16.16
N ASP A 219 0.53 -15.13 17.27
CA ASP A 219 1.11 -15.02 18.61
C ASP A 219 2.34 -15.93 18.76
N ILE A 220 3.22 -15.62 19.71
CA ILE A 220 4.43 -16.43 20.02
C ILE A 220 4.07 -17.91 20.23
N GLY A 221 2.93 -18.19 20.86
CA GLY A 221 2.42 -19.56 21.03
C GLY A 221 2.04 -20.23 19.70
N GLY A 222 1.51 -19.48 18.74
CA GLY A 222 1.20 -19.98 17.41
C GLY A 222 2.45 -20.32 16.60
N ILE A 223 3.49 -19.47 16.69
CA ILE A 223 4.81 -19.76 16.11
C ILE A 223 5.36 -21.06 16.70
N GLY A 224 5.35 -21.19 18.03
CA GLY A 224 5.81 -22.41 18.72
C GLY A 224 5.07 -23.68 18.28
N LEU A 225 3.73 -23.62 18.16
CA LEU A 225 2.90 -24.74 17.68
C LEU A 225 3.23 -25.15 16.23
N THR A 226 3.47 -24.17 15.34
CA THR A 226 3.87 -24.49 13.96
C THR A 226 5.25 -25.13 13.88
N LEU A 227 6.22 -24.65 14.67
CA LEU A 227 7.55 -25.22 14.74
C LEU A 227 7.53 -26.64 15.32
N LEU A 228 6.72 -26.87 16.36
CA LEU A 228 6.54 -28.21 16.94
C LEU A 228 6.01 -29.20 15.90
N GLY A 229 5.00 -28.81 15.12
CA GLY A 229 4.48 -29.63 14.01
C GLY A 229 5.54 -29.91 12.94
N GLY A 230 6.33 -28.90 12.57
CA GLY A 230 7.44 -29.06 11.62
C GLY A 230 8.55 -29.99 12.14
N MET A 231 8.90 -29.89 13.42
CA MET A 231 9.86 -30.78 14.06
C MET A 231 9.37 -32.23 14.12
N ILE A 232 8.10 -32.46 14.48
CA ILE A 232 7.50 -33.81 14.49
C ILE A 232 7.50 -34.42 13.09
N ALA A 233 7.16 -33.64 12.06
CA ALA A 233 7.21 -34.12 10.68
C ALA A 233 8.65 -34.46 10.26
N ALA A 234 9.62 -33.61 10.59
CA ALA A 234 11.02 -33.85 10.28
C ALA A 234 11.57 -35.10 11.00
N THR A 235 11.22 -35.33 12.27
CA THR A 235 11.64 -36.53 13.00
C THR A 235 11.00 -37.79 12.44
N LEU A 236 9.70 -37.77 12.12
CA LEU A 236 9.03 -38.90 11.47
C LEU A 236 9.63 -39.21 10.10
N MET A 237 9.95 -38.18 9.31
CA MET A 237 10.60 -38.36 8.01
C MET A 237 12.01 -38.93 8.16
N SER A 238 12.78 -38.45 9.14
CA SER A 238 14.11 -38.99 9.46
C SER A 238 14.04 -40.45 9.90
N LEU A 239 13.07 -40.82 10.72
CA LEU A 239 12.82 -42.21 11.13
C LEU A 239 12.42 -43.07 9.93
N ALA A 240 11.58 -42.56 9.03
CA ALA A 240 11.14 -43.27 7.83
C ALA A 240 12.30 -43.51 6.84
N PHE A 241 13.24 -42.57 6.72
CA PHE A 241 14.47 -42.77 5.95
C PHE A 241 15.42 -43.76 6.63
N ALA A 242 15.61 -43.65 7.95
CA ALA A 242 16.44 -44.56 8.71
C ALA A 242 15.90 -46.00 8.70
N ALA A 243 14.60 -46.21 8.64
CA ALA A 243 13.98 -47.54 8.59
C ALA A 243 14.06 -48.20 7.20
N LYS A 244 14.38 -47.45 6.14
CA LYS A 244 14.52 -47.96 4.76
C LYS A 244 15.96 -48.26 4.36
N HIS A 245 16.94 -47.89 5.18
CA HIS A 245 18.36 -48.18 5.02
C HIS A 245 18.81 -49.18 6.08
#